data_AF-A0A2V9VNX1-F1
#
_entry.id   AF-A0A2V9VNX1-F1
#
_cell.length_a   1.000
_cell.length_b   1.000
_cell.length_c   1.000
_cell.angle_alpha   90.00
_cell.angle_beta   90.00
_cell.angle_gamma   90.00
#
_symmetry.space_group_name_H-M   'P 1'
#
loop_
_entity.id
_entity.type
_entity.pdbx_description
1 polymer ?
#
loop_
_entity_poly.entity_id
_entity_poly.type
_entity_poly.pdbx_seq_one_letter_code
_entity_poly.pdbx_strand_id
1 'polypeptide(L)' 'LSFYFKSPMTPPGLYPEHDLFIQLMKLKNTLRYLKGEELITHLGLEYYD' A
#
# COMPACT_ATOMS: atom_id res chain seq x y z
N LEU A 1 3.94 6.81 4.32
CA LEU A 1 3.74 7.09 5.77
C LEU A 1 2.29 7.38 6.15
N SER A 2 1.37 7.57 5.19
CA SER A 2 -0.03 7.92 5.44
C SER A 2 -0.76 6.98 6.40
N PHE A 3 -0.39 5.69 6.45
CA PHE A 3 -0.91 4.70 7.39
C PHE A 3 -0.88 5.14 8.87
N TYR A 4 0.10 5.96 9.27
CA TYR A 4 0.26 6.39 10.66
C TYR A 4 -0.36 7.76 10.98
N PHE A 5 -0.93 8.46 9.99
CA PHE A 5 -1.38 9.83 10.14
C PHE A 5 -2.84 10.00 9.77
N LYS A 6 -3.59 10.69 10.63
CA LYS A 6 -5.00 11.02 10.39
C LYS A 6 -5.21 11.94 9.19
N SER A 7 -4.24 12.80 8.89
CA SER A 7 -4.28 13.78 7.79
C SER A 7 -2.97 13.70 7.01
N PRO A 8 -2.85 12.77 6.06
CA PRO A 8 -1.61 12.59 5.31
C PRO A 8 -1.39 13.75 4.33
N MET A 9 -0.14 14.21 4.24
CA MET A 9 0.26 15.20 3.24
C MET A 9 0.37 14.56 1.85
N THR A 10 -0.18 15.23 0.84
CA THR A 10 -0.06 14.84 -0.57
C THR A 10 0.50 15.97 -1.43
N PRO A 11 1.15 15.65 -2.57
CA PRO A 11 1.49 16.66 -3.56
C PRO A 11 0.27 17.45 -4.06
N PRO A 12 0.45 18.70 -4.54
CA PRO A 12 -0.64 19.50 -5.10
C PRO A 12 -1.40 18.76 -6.20
N GLY A 13 -2.73 18.85 -6.17
CA GLY A 13 -3.62 18.20 -7.15
C GLY A 13 -3.95 16.73 -6.84
N LEU A 14 -3.38 16.12 -5.79
CA LEU A 14 -3.69 14.76 -5.37
C LEU A 14 -4.54 14.72 -4.11
N TYR A 15 -5.59 13.89 -4.15
CA TYR A 15 -6.43 13.62 -2.99
C TYR A 15 -5.72 12.68 -1.99
N PRO A 16 -5.73 13.00 -0.68
CA PRO A 16 -5.21 12.11 0.35
C PRO A 16 -6.04 10.83 0.49
N GLU A 17 -5.40 9.67 0.27
CA GLU A 17 -5.96 8.37 0.61
C GLU A 17 -6.14 8.24 2.12
N HIS A 18 -7.29 7.75 2.59
CA HIS A 18 -7.62 7.56 4.00
C HIS A 18 -8.06 6.13 4.34
N ASP A 19 -8.20 5.25 3.35
CA ASP A 19 -8.46 3.84 3.59
C ASP A 19 -7.21 3.16 4.17
N LEU A 20 -7.33 2.69 5.42
CA LEU A 20 -6.24 2.04 6.15
C LEU A 20 -5.74 0.76 5.47
N PHE A 21 -6.61 0.00 4.80
CA PHE A 21 -6.22 -1.23 4.12
C PHE A 21 -5.42 -0.91 2.85
N ILE A 22 -5.83 0.09 2.09
CA ILE A 22 -5.09 0.55 0.90
C ILE A 22 -3.73 1.12 1.32
N GLN A 23 -3.68 1.94 2.37
CA GLN A 23 -2.44 2.49 2.89
C GLN A 23 -1.49 1.38 3.40
N LEU A 24 -2.03 0.38 4.11
CA LEU A 24 -1.27 -0.77 4.59
C LEU A 24 -0.75 -1.65 3.44
N MET A 25 -1.58 -1.89 2.42
CA MET A 25 -1.16 -2.63 1.23
C MET A 25 -0.01 -1.91 0.53
N LYS A 26 -0.11 -0.58 0.31
CA LYS A 26 0.97 0.22 -0.28
C LYS A 26 2.26 0.10 0.53
N LEU A 27 2.17 0.14 1.86
CA LEU A 27 3.33 -0.04 2.74
C LEU A 27 3.97 -1.43 2.56
N LYS A 28 3.17 -2.50 2.64
CA LYS A 28 3.66 -3.88 2.47
C LYS A 28 4.30 -4.10 1.10
N ASN A 29 3.63 -3.66 0.03
CA ASN A 29 4.13 -3.81 -1.34
C ASN A 29 5.39 -2.98 -1.59
N THR A 30 5.55 -1.83 -0.93
CA THR A 30 6.80 -1.07 -0.98
C THR A 30 7.96 -1.88 -0.37
N LEU A 31 7.75 -2.52 0.78
CA LEU A 31 8.79 -3.34 1.42
C LEU A 31 9.13 -4.58 0.60
N ARG A 32 8.13 -5.28 0.06
CA ARG A 32 8.32 -6.45 -0.82
C ARG A 32 9.12 -6.09 -2.06
N TYR A 33 8.77 -4.98 -2.72
CA TYR A 33 9.53 -4.45 -3.86
C TYR A 33 11.00 -4.20 -3.51
N LEU A 34 11.28 -3.56 -2.37
CA LEU A 34 12.66 -3.31 -1.91
C LEU A 34 13.45 -4.60 -1.61
N LYS A 35 12.74 -5.69 -1.29
CA LYS A 35 13.33 -7.02 -1.08
C LYS A 35 13.40 -7.87 -2.35
N GLY A 36 12.91 -7.36 -3.48
CA GLY A 36 12.80 -8.12 -4.73
C GLY A 36 11.71 -9.20 -4.70
N GLU A 37 10.78 -9.12 -3.75
CA GLU A 37 9.62 -10.01 -3.65
C GLU A 37 8.48 -9.52 -4.56
N GLU A 38 7.66 -10.46 -5.02
CA GLU A 38 6.45 -10.14 -5.80
C GLU A 38 5.45 -9.34 -4.98
N LEU A 39 4.72 -8.44 -5.63
CA LEU A 39 3.71 -7.60 -4.99
C LEU A 39 2.47 -8.42 -4.63
N ILE A 40 1.86 -8.13 -3.49
CA ILE A 40 0.57 -8.71 -3.10
C ILE A 40 -0.50 -8.14 -4.02
N THR A 41 -1.27 -9.03 -4.65
CA THR A 41 -2.42 -8.70 -5.49
C THR A 41 -3.73 -9.18 -4.84
N HIS A 42 -4.84 -8.51 -5.15
CA HIS A 42 -6.16 -8.90 -4.62
C HIS A 42 -6.85 -10.02 -5.42
N LEU A 43 -6.13 -10.68 -6.32
CA LEU A 43 -6.70 -11.72 -7.17
C LEU A 43 -6.84 -13.07 -6.45
N GLY A 44 -6.23 -13.22 -5.26
CA GLY A 44 -6.36 -14.42 -4.43
C GLY A 44 -5.74 -15.68 -5.02
N LEU A 45 -4.99 -15.55 -6.11
CA LEU A 45 -4.30 -16.68 -6.77
C LEU A 45 -3.11 -17.18 -5.94
N GLU A 46 -2.58 -16.35 -5.04
CA GLU A 46 -1.43 -16.64 -4.17
C GLU A 46 -1.69 -17.72 -3.10
N TYR A 47 -2.94 -18.18 -2.91
CA TYR A 47 -3.30 -19.21 -1.92
C TYR A 47 -3.22 -20.65 -2.45
N TYR A 48 -3.08 -20.82 -3.77
CA TYR A 48 -3.15 -22.13 -4.43
C TYR A 48 -1.79 -22.64 -4.94
N ASP A 49 -0.71 -21.89 -4.69
CA ASP A 49 0.68 -22.31 -4.92
C ASP A 49 1.32 -22.91 -3.65
#